data_AF-A0A935NF79-F1
#
_entry.id   AF-A0A935NF79-F1
#
_cell.length_a   1.000
_cell.length_b   1.000
_cell.length_c   1.000
_cell.angle_alpha   90.00
_cell.angle_beta   90.00
_cell.angle_gamma   90.00
#
_symmetry.space_group_name_H-M   'P 1'
#
loop_
_entity.id
_entity.type
_entity.pdbx_description
1 polymer ?
#
loop_
_entity_poly.entity_id
_entity_poly.type
_entity_poly.pdbx_seq_one_letter_code
_entity_poly.pdbx_strand_id
1 'polypeptide(L)'
;MKKFSLRVYGVVIDKQNCILISDELIKGRDISKFPGGAVEFGEGIREALVREFLEETQTPVEVLEHIYTTDFFVQSTFSAESQVIAVYYRVEPLQPFKFSPKDIPFQYDETHEGGLQAFRWVPLSKLHPKDMTFITEQKVITILQNQHL
;
A
#
# COMPACT_ATOMS: atom_id res chain seq x y z
N MET A 1 -4.13 -26.44 -9.84
CA MET A 1 -4.47 -25.91 -8.51
C MET A 1 -4.36 -24.40 -8.56
N LYS A 2 -5.43 -23.65 -8.24
CA LYS A 2 -5.39 -22.18 -8.22
C LYS A 2 -4.45 -21.70 -7.11
N LYS A 3 -3.74 -20.59 -7.34
CA LYS A 3 -2.69 -20.10 -6.42
C LYS A 3 -3.20 -18.94 -5.57
N PHE A 4 -2.73 -18.86 -4.32
CA PHE A 4 -2.86 -17.65 -3.52
C PHE A 4 -1.68 -16.72 -3.80
N SER A 5 -1.96 -15.43 -3.97
CA SER A 5 -0.98 -14.36 -3.95
C SER A 5 -1.10 -13.66 -2.61
N LEU A 6 -0.10 -13.87 -1.76
CA LEU A 6 0.01 -13.17 -0.49
C LEU A 6 0.62 -11.79 -0.74
N ARG A 7 -0.05 -10.76 -0.24
CA ARG A 7 0.35 -9.36 -0.35
C ARG A 7 0.45 -8.76 1.04
N VAL A 8 1.35 -7.82 1.22
CA VAL A 8 1.50 -7.08 2.47
C VAL A 8 1.65 -5.59 2.19
N TYR A 9 1.00 -4.78 3.00
CA TYR A 9 0.96 -3.33 2.84
C TYR A 9 1.09 -2.63 4.19
N GLY A 10 1.70 -1.44 4.16
CA GLY A 10 1.91 -0.61 5.33
C GLY A 10 1.08 0.65 5.28
N VAL A 11 0.38 0.94 6.36
CA VAL A 11 -0.37 2.18 6.55
C VAL A 11 0.48 3.11 7.40
N VAL A 12 0.93 4.21 6.80
CA VAL A 12 1.58 5.30 7.53
C VAL A 12 0.53 6.37 7.82
N ILE A 13 0.44 6.78 9.07
CA ILE A 13 -0.42 7.89 9.52
C ILE A 13 0.48 8.94 10.15
N ASP A 14 0.52 10.14 9.56
CA ASP A 14 1.32 11.23 10.10
C ASP A 14 0.64 11.93 11.29
N LYS A 15 1.34 12.93 11.86
CA LYS A 15 0.83 13.73 12.99
C LYS A 15 -0.37 14.61 12.64
N GLN A 16 -0.66 14.80 11.37
CA GLN A 16 -1.80 15.56 10.84
C GLN A 16 -2.96 14.64 10.43
N ASN A 17 -2.89 13.34 10.75
CA ASN A 17 -3.84 12.31 10.35
C ASN A 17 -3.97 12.20 8.81
N CYS A 18 -2.86 12.40 8.10
CA CYS A 18 -2.74 12.12 6.69
C CYS A 18 -2.16 10.72 6.48
N ILE A 19 -2.68 10.04 5.46
CA ILE A 19 -2.27 8.70 5.06
C ILE A 19 -1.36 8.81 3.85
N LEU A 20 -0.29 8.02 3.85
CA LEU A 20 0.59 7.87 2.69
C LEU A 20 -0.05 6.94 1.65
N ILE A 21 -0.26 7.45 0.44
CA ILE A 21 -0.76 6.68 -0.71
C ILE A 21 0.35 6.60 -1.75
N SER A 22 0.51 5.40 -2.32
CA SER A 22 1.34 5.13 -3.49
C SER A 22 0.46 5.09 -4.74
N ASP A 23 0.77 5.95 -5.71
CA ASP A 23 0.20 5.92 -7.04
C ASP A 23 1.22 5.33 -8.01
N GLU A 24 0.86 4.28 -8.74
CA GLU A 24 1.78 3.50 -9.58
C GLU A 24 1.18 3.19 -10.96
N LEU A 25 2.03 3.18 -11.98
CA LEU A 25 1.67 2.63 -13.30
C LEU A 25 2.08 1.15 -13.38
N ILE A 26 1.13 0.25 -13.09
CA ILE A 26 1.37 -1.20 -13.11
C ILE A 26 0.74 -1.80 -14.36
N LYS A 27 1.58 -2.35 -15.25
CA LYS A 27 1.15 -2.98 -16.53
C LYS A 27 0.22 -2.08 -17.36
N GLY A 28 0.53 -0.78 -17.42
CA GLY A 28 -0.23 0.21 -18.19
C GLY A 28 -1.55 0.64 -17.55
N ARG A 29 -1.74 0.40 -16.24
CA ARG A 29 -2.89 0.88 -15.47
C ARG A 29 -2.42 1.70 -14.28
N ASP A 30 -3.08 2.83 -14.06
CA ASP A 30 -2.90 3.65 -12.88
C ASP A 30 -3.53 2.99 -11.65
N ILE A 31 -2.75 2.85 -10.58
CA ILE A 31 -3.12 2.15 -9.36
C ILE A 31 -2.82 3.02 -8.16
N SER A 32 -3.82 3.30 -7.33
CA SER A 32 -3.65 3.88 -6.00
C SER A 32 -3.78 2.77 -4.95
N LYS A 33 -2.69 2.53 -4.23
CA LYS A 33 -2.56 1.53 -3.15
C LYS A 33 -1.76 2.09 -1.98
N PHE A 34 -1.72 1.36 -0.87
CA PHE A 34 -0.70 1.63 0.14
C PHE A 34 0.66 1.11 -0.33
N PRO A 35 1.78 1.68 0.15
CA PRO A 35 3.09 1.13 -0.12
C PRO A 35 3.22 -0.31 0.40
N GLY A 36 3.99 -1.12 -0.33
CA GLY A 36 4.12 -2.55 -0.09
C GLY A 36 3.80 -3.41 -1.31
N GLY A 37 4.01 -4.71 -1.18
CA GLY A 37 3.95 -5.60 -2.33
C GLY A 37 3.80 -7.07 -2.05
N ALA A 38 4.54 -7.88 -2.80
CA ALA A 38 4.41 -9.33 -2.77
C ALA A 38 5.18 -9.88 -1.55
N VAL A 39 4.63 -10.91 -0.92
CA VAL A 39 5.44 -11.76 -0.04
C VAL A 39 6.09 -12.83 -0.92
N GLU A 40 7.41 -12.81 -0.98
CA GLU A 40 8.23 -13.76 -1.72
C GLU A 40 8.40 -15.09 -0.96
N PHE A 41 8.82 -16.13 -1.69
CA PHE A 41 9.09 -17.41 -1.08
C PHE A 41 10.37 -17.34 -0.23
N GLY A 42 10.24 -17.63 1.06
CA GLY A 42 11.38 -17.67 1.99
C GLY A 42 11.45 -16.48 2.96
N GLU A 43 10.58 -15.49 2.84
CA GLU A 43 10.48 -14.35 3.77
C GLU A 43 9.18 -14.39 4.61
N GLY A 44 9.26 -13.82 5.81
CA GLY A 44 8.09 -13.54 6.64
C GLY A 44 7.29 -12.33 6.14
N ILE A 45 6.00 -12.26 6.47
CA ILE A 45 5.10 -11.16 6.03
C ILE A 45 5.63 -9.77 6.44
N ARG A 46 6.14 -9.65 7.67
CA ARG A 46 6.69 -8.38 8.18
C ARG A 46 8.04 -8.04 7.52
N GLU A 47 8.85 -9.05 7.21
CA GLU A 47 10.14 -8.87 6.52
C GLU A 47 9.91 -8.38 5.10
N ALA A 48 8.97 -8.99 4.38
CA ALA A 48 8.51 -8.54 3.07
C ALA A 48 8.06 -7.07 3.10
N LEU A 49 7.30 -6.68 4.12
CA LEU A 49 6.83 -5.30 4.25
C LEU A 49 7.99 -4.31 4.42
N VAL A 50 8.98 -4.65 5.24
CA VAL A 50 10.19 -3.81 5.43
C VAL A 50 10.99 -3.70 4.13
N ARG A 51 11.16 -4.82 3.40
CA ARG A 51 11.84 -4.85 2.11
C ARG A 51 11.14 -3.97 1.08
N GLU A 52 9.84 -4.17 0.89
CA GLU A 52 9.05 -3.42 -0.10
C GLU A 52 9.04 -1.91 0.21
N PHE A 53 8.91 -1.50 1.48
CA PHE A 53 9.01 -0.09 1.85
C PHE A 53 10.38 0.50 1.53
N LEU A 54 11.46 -0.25 1.79
CA LEU A 54 12.81 0.20 1.48
C LEU A 54 13.00 0.36 -0.04
N GLU A 55 12.50 -0.58 -0.84
CA GLU A 55 12.56 -0.55 -2.30
C GLU A 55 11.75 0.62 -2.88
N GLU A 56 10.50 0.80 -2.44
CA GLU A 56 9.58 1.82 -2.98
C GLU A 56 9.92 3.24 -2.48
N THR A 57 10.30 3.40 -1.20
CA THR A 57 10.40 4.72 -0.54
C THR A 57 11.81 5.13 -0.12
N GLN A 58 12.80 4.24 -0.32
CA GLN A 58 14.19 4.40 0.16
C GLN A 58 14.28 4.66 1.67
N THR A 59 13.28 4.20 2.42
CA THR A 59 13.08 4.50 3.83
C THR A 59 12.69 3.21 4.57
N PRO A 60 13.50 2.74 5.53
CA PRO A 60 13.12 1.62 6.36
C PRO A 60 12.01 2.01 7.33
N VAL A 61 11.16 1.04 7.66
CA VAL A 61 10.02 1.21 8.56
C VAL A 61 10.06 0.20 9.71
N GLU A 62 9.51 0.60 10.85
CA GLU A 62 9.11 -0.32 11.92
C GLU A 62 7.68 -0.81 11.67
N VAL A 63 7.47 -2.12 11.68
CA VAL A 63 6.14 -2.71 11.51
C VAL A 63 5.47 -2.89 12.87
N LEU A 64 4.34 -2.22 13.09
CA LEU A 64 3.67 -2.15 14.38
C LEU A 64 2.49 -3.13 14.45
N GLU A 65 1.30 -2.66 14.82
CA GLU A 65 0.10 -3.47 14.95
C GLU A 65 -0.49 -3.91 13.60
N HIS A 66 -1.12 -5.06 13.62
CA HIS A 66 -1.93 -5.56 12.50
C HIS A 66 -3.25 -4.77 12.43
N ILE A 67 -3.63 -4.36 11.23
CA ILE A 67 -4.88 -3.64 10.98
C ILE A 67 -5.95 -4.61 10.46
N TYR A 68 -5.60 -5.36 9.41
CA TYR A 68 -6.57 -6.18 8.69
C TYR A 68 -5.91 -7.27 7.85
N THR A 69 -6.60 -8.40 7.70
CA THR A 69 -6.28 -9.43 6.71
C THR A 69 -7.55 -9.70 5.92
N THR A 70 -7.44 -9.75 4.58
CA THR A 70 -8.59 -10.01 3.71
C THR A 70 -9.31 -11.30 4.10
N ASP A 71 -10.60 -11.20 4.43
CA ASP A 71 -11.47 -12.32 4.84
C ASP A 71 -12.53 -12.70 3.78
N PHE A 72 -12.51 -12.04 2.61
CA PHE A 72 -13.42 -12.29 1.49
C PHE A 72 -12.67 -12.63 0.20
N PHE A 73 -13.38 -13.18 -0.79
CA PHE A 73 -12.78 -13.57 -2.06
C PHE A 73 -12.36 -12.35 -2.88
N VAL A 74 -11.09 -12.30 -3.28
CA VAL A 74 -10.52 -11.27 -4.16
C VAL A 74 -9.77 -11.95 -5.30
N GLN A 75 -10.32 -11.88 -6.51
CA GLN A 75 -9.60 -12.34 -7.69
C GLN A 75 -8.48 -11.36 -8.02
N SER A 76 -7.29 -11.87 -8.36
CA SER A 76 -6.19 -11.02 -8.79
C SER A 76 -6.53 -10.31 -10.09
N THR A 77 -6.35 -8.99 -10.10
CA THR A 77 -6.49 -8.15 -11.30
C THR A 77 -5.52 -8.53 -12.42
N PHE A 78 -4.42 -9.23 -12.08
CA PHE A 78 -3.34 -9.57 -13.01
C PHE A 78 -3.32 -11.05 -13.41
N SER A 79 -4.16 -11.89 -12.79
CA SER A 79 -4.21 -13.33 -13.08
C SER A 79 -5.55 -13.93 -12.67
N ALA A 80 -6.30 -14.41 -13.68
CA ALA A 80 -7.61 -15.02 -13.49
C ALA A 80 -7.57 -16.30 -12.62
N GLU A 81 -6.40 -16.94 -12.52
CA GLU A 81 -6.18 -18.21 -11.82
C GLU A 81 -5.58 -18.03 -10.42
N SER A 82 -5.63 -16.81 -9.87
CA SER A 82 -5.14 -16.52 -8.52
C SER A 82 -6.09 -15.68 -7.67
N GLN A 83 -6.09 -15.97 -6.38
CA GLN A 83 -6.78 -15.21 -5.34
C GLN A 83 -5.76 -14.42 -4.53
N VAL A 84 -6.12 -13.20 -4.13
CA VAL A 84 -5.30 -12.35 -3.28
C VAL A 84 -5.69 -12.53 -1.82
N ILE A 85 -4.69 -12.66 -0.95
CA ILE A 85 -4.80 -12.43 0.49
C ILE A 85 -3.90 -11.23 0.79
N ALA A 86 -4.48 -10.12 1.25
CA ALA A 86 -3.72 -8.94 1.61
C ALA A 86 -3.70 -8.76 3.12
N VAL A 87 -2.53 -8.41 3.66
CA VAL A 87 -2.32 -8.15 5.09
C VAL A 87 -1.85 -6.72 5.26
N TYR A 88 -2.45 -6.00 6.20
CA TYR A 88 -2.20 -4.58 6.44
C TYR A 88 -1.68 -4.39 7.85
N TYR A 89 -0.60 -3.63 7.99
CA TYR A 89 -0.03 -3.22 9.27
C TYR A 89 0.07 -1.71 9.35
N ARG A 90 -0.02 -1.16 10.57
CA ARG A 90 0.48 0.19 10.83
C ARG A 90 2.00 0.14 10.79
N VAL A 91 2.63 1.13 10.19
CA VAL A 91 4.09 1.24 10.16
C VAL A 91 4.54 2.66 10.50
N GLU A 92 5.72 2.78 11.08
CA GLU A 92 6.36 4.06 11.35
C GLU A 92 7.70 4.15 10.60
N PRO A 93 7.95 5.24 9.84
CA PRO A 93 9.22 5.41 9.17
C PRO A 93 10.33 5.72 10.19
N LEU A 94 11.45 5.01 10.08
CA LEU A 94 12.59 5.18 10.98
C LEU A 94 13.42 6.44 10.67
N GLN A 95 13.14 7.07 9.53
CA GLN A 95 13.73 8.32 9.07
C GLN A 95 12.74 9.07 8.18
N PRO A 96 12.89 10.38 7.97
CA PRO A 96 12.04 11.11 7.03
C PRO A 96 12.11 10.51 5.62
N PHE A 97 10.96 10.45 4.95
CA PHE A 97 10.91 10.04 3.55
C PHE A 97 11.70 11.00 2.66
N LYS A 98 12.32 10.45 1.61
CA LYS A 98 13.17 11.19 0.67
C LYS A 98 12.48 11.56 -0.64
N PHE A 99 11.21 11.22 -0.80
CA PHE A 99 10.41 11.59 -1.97
C PHE A 99 9.80 12.99 -1.81
N SER A 100 9.46 13.61 -2.94
CA SER A 100 8.65 14.83 -2.96
C SER A 100 7.18 14.46 -3.14
N PRO A 101 6.34 14.59 -2.11
CA PRO A 101 4.93 14.20 -2.21
C PRO A 101 4.21 15.07 -3.25
N LYS A 102 3.20 14.49 -3.89
CA LYS A 102 2.34 15.14 -4.88
C LYS A 102 0.99 15.51 -4.27
N ASP A 103 0.34 16.49 -4.87
CA ASP A 103 -1.01 16.90 -4.48
C ASP A 103 -2.10 16.21 -5.32
N ILE A 104 -1.73 15.76 -6.53
CA ILE A 104 -2.65 15.21 -7.53
C ILE A 104 -2.30 13.75 -7.81
N PRO A 105 -3.30 12.84 -7.91
CA PRO A 105 -3.05 11.44 -8.26
C PRO A 105 -2.27 11.28 -9.57
N PHE A 106 -1.37 10.30 -9.60
CA PHE A 106 -0.63 9.89 -10.81
C PHE A 106 0.28 10.97 -11.41
N GLN A 107 0.68 11.96 -10.60
CA GLN A 107 1.68 12.95 -10.98
C GLN A 107 3.09 12.36 -10.84
N TYR A 108 3.45 11.46 -11.76
CA TYR A 108 4.71 10.73 -11.71
C TYR A 108 5.93 11.62 -11.86
N ASP A 109 6.98 11.29 -11.10
CA ASP A 109 8.34 11.74 -11.40
C ASP A 109 8.91 10.92 -12.56
N GLU A 110 10.03 11.36 -13.15
CA GLU A 110 10.67 10.68 -14.28
C GLU A 110 10.91 9.18 -13.98
N THR A 111 10.92 8.37 -15.05
CA THR A 111 11.00 6.90 -14.97
C THR A 111 12.20 6.44 -14.16
N HIS A 112 11.95 5.79 -13.02
CA HIS A 112 12.96 5.01 -12.30
C HIS A 112 12.91 3.55 -12.78
N GLU A 113 13.98 2.78 -12.53
CA GLU A 113 14.09 1.37 -12.93
C GLU A 113 12.96 0.47 -12.37
N GLY A 114 12.22 0.93 -11.35
CA GLY A 114 11.04 0.27 -10.77
C GLY A 114 9.68 0.63 -11.39
N GLY A 115 9.62 1.52 -12.37
CA GLY A 115 8.39 2.01 -12.98
C GLY A 115 8.02 3.45 -12.57
N LEU A 116 6.83 3.89 -12.95
CA LEU A 116 6.31 5.20 -12.58
C LEU A 116 5.57 5.08 -11.24
N GLN A 117 6.06 5.80 -10.24
CA GLN A 117 5.49 5.84 -8.90
C GLN A 117 5.51 7.27 -8.36
N ALA A 118 4.45 7.65 -7.65
CA ALA A 118 4.34 8.91 -6.94
C ALA A 118 3.69 8.68 -5.57
N PHE A 119 4.03 9.53 -4.61
CA PHE A 119 3.50 9.43 -3.26
C PHE A 119 2.66 10.65 -2.91
N ARG A 120 1.58 10.45 -2.17
CA ARG A 120 0.71 11.53 -1.69
C ARG A 120 0.40 11.38 -0.21
N TRP A 121 0.34 12.51 0.48
CA TRP A 121 -0.24 12.59 1.81
C TRP A 121 -1.69 13.05 1.68
N VAL A 122 -2.63 12.21 2.08
CA VAL A 122 -4.06 12.54 1.99
C VAL A 122 -4.68 12.52 3.38
N PRO A 123 -5.32 13.62 3.83
CA PRO A 123 -6.06 13.60 5.10
C PRO A 123 -7.08 12.46 5.12
N LEU A 124 -7.05 11.62 6.16
CA LEU A 124 -7.94 10.46 6.29
C LEU A 124 -9.42 10.86 6.21
N SER A 125 -9.76 12.05 6.71
CA SER A 125 -11.10 12.63 6.66
C SER A 125 -11.58 13.04 5.27
N LYS A 126 -10.65 13.23 4.32
CA LYS A 126 -10.95 13.61 2.92
C LYS A 126 -10.87 12.43 1.97
N LEU A 127 -10.28 11.32 2.40
CA LEU A 127 -10.07 10.15 1.56
C LEU A 127 -11.37 9.37 1.42
N HIS A 128 -11.85 9.18 0.20
CA HIS A 128 -13.00 8.32 -0.05
C HIS A 128 -12.49 6.90 -0.37
N PRO A 129 -13.12 5.81 0.11
CA PRO A 129 -12.64 4.45 -0.16
C PRO A 129 -12.41 4.17 -1.65
N LYS A 130 -13.27 4.70 -2.53
CA LYS A 130 -13.14 4.55 -4.00
C LYS A 130 -11.95 5.28 -4.63
N ASP A 131 -11.22 6.10 -3.87
CA ASP A 131 -9.97 6.69 -4.33
C ASP A 131 -8.86 5.63 -4.40
N MET A 132 -9.05 4.48 -3.73
CA MET A 132 -8.16 3.32 -3.82
C MET A 132 -8.62 2.37 -4.93
N THR A 133 -7.68 1.84 -5.71
CA THR A 133 -7.97 0.97 -6.84
C THR A 133 -8.48 -0.40 -6.43
N PHE A 134 -7.90 -0.98 -5.38
CA PHE A 134 -8.22 -2.34 -4.93
C PHE A 134 -9.22 -2.34 -3.79
N ILE A 135 -10.23 -3.21 -3.88
CA ILE A 135 -11.32 -3.35 -2.89
C ILE A 135 -10.85 -3.65 -1.46
N THR A 136 -9.68 -4.26 -1.32
CA THR A 136 -9.06 -4.55 -0.02
C THR A 136 -8.59 -3.26 0.66
N GLU A 137 -8.00 -2.33 -0.07
CA GLU A 137 -7.60 -1.01 0.41
C GLU A 137 -8.84 -0.15 0.71
N GLN A 138 -9.89 -0.23 -0.11
CA GLN A 138 -11.17 0.45 0.17
C GLN A 138 -11.73 0.01 1.54
N LYS A 139 -11.65 -1.28 1.85
CA LYS A 139 -12.07 -1.84 3.14
C LYS A 139 -11.20 -1.29 4.28
N VAL A 140 -9.88 -1.21 4.10
CA VAL A 140 -8.96 -0.66 5.11
C VAL A 140 -9.24 0.81 5.38
N ILE A 141 -9.50 1.63 4.35
CA ILE A 141 -9.92 3.04 4.54
C ILE A 141 -11.18 3.12 5.39
N THR A 142 -12.16 2.26 5.11
CA THR A 142 -13.40 2.19 5.91
C THR A 142 -13.13 1.80 7.36
N ILE A 143 -12.19 0.86 7.61
CA ILE A 143 -11.80 0.46 8.97
C ILE A 143 -11.15 1.64 9.70
N LEU A 144 -10.19 2.30 9.06
CA LEU A 144 -9.46 3.44 9.64
C LEU A 144 -10.39 4.61 9.97
N GLN A 145 -11.38 4.90 9.13
CA GLN A 145 -12.34 5.98 9.36
C GLN A 145 -13.34 5.69 10.48
N ASN A 146 -13.64 4.41 10.74
CA ASN A 146 -14.56 4.00 11.81
C ASN A 146 -13.86 3.84 13.16
N GLN A 147 -12.54 3.65 13.15
CA GLN A 147 -11.73 3.72 14.35
C GLN A 147 -11.52 5.20 14.67
N HIS A 148 -12.09 5.69 15.76
CA HIS A 148 -11.85 7.05 16.25
C HIS A 148 -10.39 7.18 16.74
N LEU A 149 -9.44 7.26 15.80
CA LEU A 149 -8.03 7.59 16.05
C LEU A 149 -7.87 9.10 16.30
#